data_AF-A0A074TAV2-F1
#
_entry.id   AF-A0A074TAV2-F1
#
_cell.length_a   1.000
_cell.length_b   1.000
_cell.length_c   1.000
_cell.angle_alpha   90.00
_cell.angle_beta   90.00
_cell.angle_gamma   90.00
#
_symmetry.space_group_name_H-M   'P 1'
#
loop_
_entity.id
_entity.type
_entity.pdbx_description
1 polymer ?
#
loop_
_entity_poly.entity_id
_entity_poly.type
_entity_poly.pdbx_seq_one_letter_code
_entity_poly.pdbx_strand_id
1 'polypeptide(L)'
;MTAIDLARISANSIPNPAIALIGFQRTSQISRDARQAWEDGDRSLLEAEAAQRRDEIFSGALKEIYEEFTPISDALALMGRKPAHVIDIGCGQALNDALMVKAYDPRITLIDIEETKEQYHSWNSAGAGYASLAVAKAFLEENGAREVTTINPRETPNALSGLSGDLVTSLISCGFHYPIGEYLPLMLKTIRAGGVVILDLRTRYFKAPDAALTELLENSRQITLSTLPRRRRILFAQ
;
A
#
# COMPACT_ATOMS: atom_id res chain seq x y z
N MET A 1 -5.05 21.48 2.31
CA MET A 1 -5.92 20.58 1.53
C MET A 1 -7.29 20.53 2.20
N THR A 2 -8.38 20.28 1.46
CA THR A 2 -9.69 20.04 2.08
C THR A 2 -9.63 18.75 2.91
N ALA A 3 -10.11 18.78 4.14
CA ALA A 3 -10.16 17.59 4.98
C ALA A 3 -11.00 16.49 4.31
N ILE A 4 -10.50 15.26 4.28
CA ILE A 4 -11.24 14.11 3.76
C ILE A 4 -12.22 13.66 4.85
N ASP A 5 -13.51 13.63 4.51
CA ASP A 5 -14.53 13.06 5.38
C ASP A 5 -14.53 11.53 5.27
N LEU A 6 -13.91 10.87 6.26
CA LEU A 6 -13.80 9.41 6.30
C LEU A 6 -15.16 8.71 6.36
N ALA A 7 -16.22 9.38 6.85
CA ALA A 7 -17.56 8.80 6.87
C ALA A 7 -18.18 8.65 5.47
N ARG A 8 -17.59 9.28 4.45
CA ARG A 8 -17.99 9.15 3.04
C ARG A 8 -17.21 8.09 2.28
N ILE A 9 -16.35 7.33 2.96
CA ILE A 9 -15.67 6.17 2.40
C ILE A 9 -16.47 4.93 2.80
N SER A 10 -17.09 4.30 1.81
CA SER A 10 -18.00 3.18 2.00
C SER A 10 -17.27 1.84 1.84
N ALA A 11 -17.68 0.84 2.62
CA ALA A 11 -17.09 -0.49 2.62
C ALA A 11 -18.05 -1.58 2.11
N ASN A 12 -19.15 -1.24 1.43
CA ASN A 12 -20.19 -2.23 1.11
C ASN A 12 -19.69 -3.32 0.14
N SER A 13 -18.77 -2.98 -0.76
CA SER A 13 -18.13 -3.92 -1.69
C SER A 13 -17.10 -4.85 -1.04
N ILE A 14 -16.69 -4.61 0.21
CA ILE A 14 -15.67 -5.41 0.89
C ILE A 14 -16.34 -6.56 1.65
N PRO A 15 -16.33 -7.83 1.21
CA PRO A 15 -16.99 -8.90 1.96
C PRO A 15 -16.26 -9.22 3.27
N ASN A 16 -16.90 -9.93 4.22
CA ASN A 16 -16.31 -10.25 5.52
C ASN A 16 -14.92 -10.93 5.45
N PRO A 17 -14.66 -11.87 4.51
CA PRO A 17 -13.31 -12.41 4.33
C PRO A 17 -12.26 -11.33 4.00
N ALA A 18 -12.62 -10.31 3.23
CA ALA A 18 -11.71 -9.19 2.94
C ALA A 18 -11.56 -8.23 4.13
N ILE A 19 -12.55 -8.13 5.01
CA ILE A 19 -12.41 -7.42 6.30
C ILE A 19 -11.41 -8.15 7.21
N ALA A 20 -11.42 -9.49 7.23
CA ALA A 20 -10.40 -10.27 7.92
C ALA A 20 -9.00 -9.95 7.36
N LEU A 21 -8.85 -9.84 6.03
CA LEU A 21 -7.58 -9.41 5.40
C LEU A 21 -7.17 -8.00 5.83
N ILE A 22 -8.11 -7.03 5.88
CA ILE A 22 -7.83 -5.68 6.39
C ILE A 22 -7.35 -5.72 7.84
N GLY A 23 -8.04 -6.49 8.68
CA GLY A 23 -7.66 -6.70 10.07
C GLY A 23 -6.26 -7.30 10.21
N PHE A 24 -5.90 -8.26 9.35
CA PHE A 24 -4.55 -8.84 9.34
C PHE A 24 -3.49 -7.84 8.82
N GLN A 25 -3.82 -7.02 7.83
CA GLN A 25 -2.98 -5.91 7.35
C GLN A 25 -2.80 -4.80 8.40
N ARG A 26 -3.76 -4.66 9.34
CA ARG A 26 -3.81 -3.66 10.40
C ARG A 26 -4.06 -4.33 11.75
N THR A 27 -3.07 -5.10 12.19
CA THR A 27 -3.18 -5.99 13.37
C THR A 27 -3.61 -5.33 14.69
N SER A 28 -3.52 -4.00 14.81
CA SER A 28 -4.06 -3.22 15.92
C SER A 28 -5.58 -3.23 16.01
N GLN A 29 -6.26 -3.58 14.92
CA GLN A 29 -7.72 -3.59 14.81
C GLN A 29 -8.36 -4.93 15.19
N ILE A 30 -7.55 -5.97 15.38
CA ILE A 30 -7.99 -7.33 15.65
C ILE A 30 -7.43 -7.84 16.98
N SER A 31 -8.06 -8.88 17.53
CA SER A 31 -7.56 -9.51 18.74
C SER A 31 -6.21 -10.20 18.50
N ARG A 32 -5.40 -10.28 19.57
CA ARG A 32 -4.12 -11.01 19.54
C ARG A 32 -4.32 -12.48 19.20
N ASP A 33 -5.39 -13.09 19.71
CA ASP A 33 -5.69 -14.51 19.50
C ASP A 33 -6.09 -14.79 18.06
N ALA A 34 -6.93 -13.94 17.45
CA ALA A 34 -7.27 -14.06 16.04
C ALA A 34 -6.05 -13.90 15.12
N ARG A 35 -5.16 -12.94 15.44
CA ARG A 35 -3.89 -12.80 14.73
C ARG A 35 -3.02 -14.04 14.84
N GLN A 36 -2.84 -14.58 16.06
CA GLN A 36 -1.98 -15.74 16.28
C GLN A 36 -2.53 -16.97 15.56
N ALA A 37 -3.83 -17.24 15.68
CA ALA A 37 -4.49 -18.34 14.97
C ALA A 37 -4.31 -18.25 13.46
N TRP A 38 -4.42 -17.04 12.90
CA TRP A 38 -4.19 -16.79 11.48
C TRP A 38 -2.76 -17.07 11.05
N GLU A 39 -1.76 -16.64 11.84
CA GLU A 39 -0.34 -16.95 11.61
C GLU A 39 -0.07 -18.47 11.69
N ASP A 40 -0.82 -19.20 12.51
CA ASP A 40 -0.77 -20.66 12.66
C ASP A 40 -1.61 -21.42 11.58
N GLY A 41 -2.27 -20.69 10.67
CA GLY A 41 -3.02 -21.25 9.54
C GLY A 41 -4.52 -21.46 9.80
N ASP A 42 -5.02 -21.14 10.99
CA ASP A 42 -6.45 -21.16 11.32
C ASP A 42 -7.10 -19.80 11.04
N ARG A 43 -7.92 -19.75 9.99
CA ARG A 43 -8.62 -18.52 9.55
C ARG A 43 -9.87 -18.23 10.39
N SER A 44 -10.42 -19.23 11.07
CA SER A 44 -11.79 -19.21 11.59
C SER A 44 -12.01 -18.11 12.64
N LEU A 45 -11.05 -17.89 13.54
CA LEU A 45 -11.17 -16.87 14.57
C LEU A 45 -11.23 -15.46 13.99
N LEU A 46 -10.36 -15.15 13.03
CA LEU A 46 -10.37 -13.83 12.42
C LEU A 46 -11.57 -13.62 11.50
N GLU A 47 -12.04 -14.66 10.81
CA GLU A 47 -13.26 -14.60 10.01
C GLU A 47 -14.50 -14.34 10.88
N ALA A 48 -14.60 -15.00 12.03
CA ALA A 48 -15.68 -14.76 13.00
C ALA A 48 -15.61 -13.35 13.59
N GLU A 49 -14.41 -12.90 13.97
CA GLU A 49 -14.19 -11.54 14.48
C GLU A 49 -14.54 -10.49 13.41
N ALA A 50 -14.12 -10.69 12.16
CA ALA A 50 -14.44 -9.81 11.04
C ALA A 50 -15.95 -9.74 10.75
N ALA A 51 -16.67 -10.86 10.90
CA ALA A 51 -18.12 -10.87 10.75
C ALA A 51 -18.84 -10.09 11.86
N GLN A 52 -18.33 -10.15 13.10
CA GLN A 52 -18.93 -9.49 14.25
C GLN A 52 -18.57 -8.00 14.35
N ARG A 53 -17.32 -7.65 14.05
CA ARG A 53 -16.71 -6.33 14.28
C ARG A 53 -16.37 -5.60 12.99
N ARG A 54 -17.10 -5.90 11.92
CA ARG A 54 -16.84 -5.42 10.56
C ARG A 54 -16.55 -3.92 10.49
N ASP A 55 -17.48 -3.11 10.98
CA ASP A 55 -17.42 -1.66 10.87
C ASP A 55 -16.32 -1.06 11.76
N GLU A 56 -16.09 -1.65 12.93
CA GLU A 56 -15.01 -1.27 13.83
C GLU A 56 -13.63 -1.51 13.19
N ILE A 57 -13.42 -2.70 12.63
CA ILE A 57 -12.15 -3.07 11.97
C ILE A 57 -11.89 -2.15 10.78
N PHE A 58 -12.90 -1.96 9.92
CA PHE A 58 -12.77 -1.10 8.75
C PHE A 58 -12.50 0.37 9.13
N SER A 59 -13.33 0.95 10.00
CA SER A 59 -13.19 2.37 10.38
C SER A 59 -11.91 2.65 11.15
N GLY A 60 -11.48 1.73 12.02
CA GLY A 60 -10.22 1.82 12.74
C GLY A 60 -9.02 1.73 11.80
N ALA A 61 -9.02 0.77 10.86
CA ALA A 61 -7.98 0.65 9.85
C ALA A 61 -7.89 1.89 8.95
N LEU A 62 -9.04 2.42 8.53
CA LEU A 62 -9.11 3.63 7.70
C LEU A 62 -8.58 4.85 8.44
N LYS A 63 -8.87 4.98 9.74
CA LYS A 63 -8.34 6.07 10.58
C LYS A 63 -6.82 6.03 10.69
N GLU A 64 -6.24 4.86 10.97
CA GLU A 64 -4.78 4.71 11.01
C GLU A 64 -4.14 5.08 9.67
N ILE A 65 -4.74 4.61 8.57
CA ILE A 65 -4.26 4.92 7.22
C ILE A 65 -4.37 6.41 6.91
N TYR A 66 -5.41 7.10 7.38
CA TYR A 66 -5.55 8.54 7.21
C TYR A 66 -4.46 9.34 7.94
N GLU A 67 -4.11 8.93 9.17
CA GLU A 67 -3.00 9.52 9.92
C GLU A 67 -1.66 9.32 9.17
N GLU A 68 -1.47 8.14 8.58
CA GLU A 68 -0.30 7.86 7.74
C GLU A 68 -0.31 8.63 6.41
N PHE A 69 -1.47 8.83 5.81
CA PHE A 69 -1.65 9.53 4.54
C PHE A 69 -1.38 11.03 4.65
N THR A 70 -1.67 11.64 5.79
CA THR A 70 -1.57 13.10 5.98
C THR A 70 -0.17 13.67 5.62
N PRO A 71 0.96 13.13 6.12
CA PRO A 71 2.29 13.57 5.70
C PRO A 71 2.59 13.40 4.21
N ILE A 72 1.99 12.40 3.54
CA ILE A 72 2.13 12.21 2.09
C ILE A 72 1.44 13.35 1.36
N SER A 73 0.18 13.58 1.70
CA SER A 73 -0.64 14.64 1.11
C SER A 73 0.01 16.02 1.28
N ASP A 74 0.50 16.33 2.49
CA ASP A 74 1.15 17.61 2.78
C ASP A 74 2.42 17.80 1.94
N ALA A 75 3.23 16.76 1.80
CA ALA A 75 4.44 16.81 0.97
C ALA A 75 4.11 17.04 -0.51
N LEU A 76 3.12 16.32 -1.05
CA LEU A 76 2.67 16.51 -2.43
C LEU A 76 2.14 17.95 -2.65
N ALA A 77 1.35 18.47 -1.70
CA ALA A 77 0.82 19.83 -1.76
C ALA A 77 1.94 20.89 -1.72
N LEU A 78 2.94 20.73 -0.84
CA LEU A 78 4.11 21.62 -0.76
C LEU A 78 4.93 21.63 -2.06
N MET A 79 4.97 20.49 -2.75
CA MET A 79 5.61 20.37 -4.07
C MET A 79 4.73 20.87 -5.22
N GLY A 80 3.50 21.33 -4.94
CA GLY A 80 2.54 21.73 -5.97
C GLY A 80 2.08 20.58 -6.87
N ARG A 81 2.18 19.33 -6.39
CA ARG A 81 1.88 18.12 -7.17
C ARG A 81 0.45 17.65 -6.95
N LYS A 82 -0.19 17.27 -8.05
CA LYS A 82 -1.48 16.57 -8.09
C LYS A 82 -1.29 15.33 -8.97
N PRO A 83 -1.09 14.14 -8.37
CA PRO A 83 -0.90 12.92 -9.14
C PRO A 83 -2.10 12.69 -10.05
N ALA A 84 -1.85 12.41 -11.33
CA ALA A 84 -2.87 12.01 -12.30
C ALA A 84 -2.93 10.49 -12.46
N HIS A 85 -1.85 9.78 -12.13
CA HIS A 85 -1.79 8.32 -12.20
C HIS A 85 -0.90 7.75 -11.09
N VAL A 86 -1.55 7.15 -10.10
CA VAL A 86 -0.90 6.47 -8.97
C VAL A 86 -0.75 4.99 -9.27
N ILE A 87 0.45 4.46 -9.02
CA ILE A 87 0.73 3.02 -9.00
C ILE A 87 1.07 2.63 -7.57
N ASP A 88 0.28 1.76 -6.95
CA ASP A 88 0.52 1.28 -5.59
C ASP A 88 1.00 -0.18 -5.57
N ILE A 89 2.19 -0.39 -5.00
CA ILE A 89 2.85 -1.70 -4.90
C ILE A 89 2.57 -2.29 -3.52
N GLY A 90 1.94 -3.46 -3.52
CA GLY A 90 1.42 -4.13 -2.33
C GLY A 90 0.25 -3.38 -1.73
N CYS A 91 -0.77 -3.10 -2.54
CA CYS A 91 -1.89 -2.26 -2.16
C CYS A 91 -2.81 -2.87 -1.08
N GLY A 92 -2.70 -4.17 -0.81
CA GLY A 92 -3.64 -4.84 0.09
C GLY A 92 -5.08 -4.68 -0.40
N GLN A 93 -5.97 -4.17 0.46
CA GLN A 93 -7.35 -3.83 0.07
C GLN A 93 -7.55 -2.36 -0.37
N ALA A 94 -6.48 -1.66 -0.72
CA ALA A 94 -6.50 -0.31 -1.33
C ALA A 94 -7.12 0.82 -0.47
N LEU A 95 -7.09 0.70 0.86
CA LEU A 95 -7.61 1.74 1.76
C LEU A 95 -6.88 3.08 1.61
N ASN A 96 -5.57 3.07 1.36
CA ASN A 96 -4.80 4.30 1.10
C ASN A 96 -5.18 4.93 -0.24
N ASP A 97 -5.44 4.11 -1.26
CA ASP A 97 -5.81 4.59 -2.60
C ASP A 97 -7.19 5.23 -2.61
N ALA A 98 -8.11 4.81 -1.75
CA ALA A 98 -9.38 5.52 -1.57
C ALA A 98 -9.15 6.96 -1.10
N LEU A 99 -8.16 7.21 -0.23
CA LEU A 99 -7.79 8.57 0.18
C LEU A 99 -7.15 9.36 -0.97
N MET A 100 -6.32 8.71 -1.79
CA MET A 100 -5.77 9.32 -3.01
C MET A 100 -6.89 9.72 -3.99
N VAL A 101 -7.89 8.86 -4.17
CA VAL A 101 -9.09 9.14 -4.98
C VAL A 101 -9.85 10.34 -4.46
N LYS A 102 -10.11 10.42 -3.14
CA LYS A 102 -10.79 11.59 -2.56
C LYS A 102 -9.98 12.87 -2.67
N ALA A 103 -8.66 12.80 -2.55
CA ALA A 103 -7.79 13.98 -2.54
C ALA A 103 -7.49 14.52 -3.95
N TYR A 104 -7.32 13.63 -4.94
CA TYR A 104 -6.72 13.99 -6.22
C TYR A 104 -7.47 13.47 -7.46
N ASP A 105 -8.45 12.57 -7.33
CA ASP A 105 -9.16 11.95 -8.46
C ASP A 105 -8.23 11.34 -9.53
N PRO A 106 -7.17 10.57 -9.17
CA PRO A 106 -6.24 10.00 -10.14
C PRO A 106 -6.78 8.71 -10.75
N ARG A 107 -6.13 8.28 -11.85
CA ARG A 107 -6.17 6.87 -12.26
C ARG A 107 -5.34 6.03 -11.29
N ILE A 108 -5.78 4.81 -11.03
CA ILE A 108 -5.10 3.90 -10.09
C ILE A 108 -4.63 2.62 -10.81
N THR A 109 -3.39 2.21 -10.55
CA THR A 109 -2.91 0.86 -10.82
C THR A 109 -2.52 0.20 -9.50
N LEU A 110 -3.21 -0.89 -9.18
CA LEU A 110 -2.97 -1.71 -7.99
C LEU A 110 -2.08 -2.90 -8.36
N ILE A 111 -0.98 -3.09 -7.65
CA ILE A 111 -0.09 -4.23 -7.82
C ILE A 111 -0.02 -5.01 -6.52
N ASP A 112 -0.39 -6.29 -6.52
CA ASP A 112 -0.24 -7.15 -5.35
C ASP A 112 -0.08 -8.63 -5.76
N ILE A 113 0.57 -9.41 -4.91
CA ILE A 113 0.66 -10.86 -5.02
C ILE A 113 -0.39 -11.46 -4.09
N GLU A 114 -1.65 -11.47 -4.51
CA GLU A 114 -2.85 -11.69 -3.66
C GLU A 114 -2.73 -12.78 -2.60
N GLU A 115 -2.15 -13.94 -2.94
CA GLU A 115 -2.01 -15.07 -2.03
C GLU A 115 -0.60 -15.70 -2.04
N THR A 116 -0.15 -16.10 -0.84
CA THR A 116 1.00 -16.99 -0.64
C THR A 116 0.66 -18.07 0.39
N LYS A 117 1.34 -19.22 0.28
CA LYS A 117 1.24 -20.30 1.28
C LYS A 117 1.65 -19.82 2.68
N GLU A 118 2.72 -19.05 2.76
CA GLU A 118 3.22 -18.46 4.01
C GLU A 118 2.83 -16.99 4.07
N GLN A 119 2.18 -16.57 5.15
CA GLN A 119 1.84 -15.18 5.40
C GLN A 119 2.61 -14.68 6.62
N TYR A 120 3.36 -13.59 6.47
CA TYR A 120 4.22 -13.07 7.52
C TYR A 120 4.34 -11.54 7.44
N HIS A 121 4.64 -10.94 8.60
CA HIS A 121 4.98 -9.51 8.72
C HIS A 121 6.48 -9.26 8.94
N SER A 122 7.30 -10.31 8.94
CA SER A 122 8.76 -10.17 9.01
C SER A 122 9.32 -9.73 7.66
N TRP A 123 10.65 -9.61 7.56
CA TRP A 123 11.29 -9.32 6.28
C TRP A 123 11.81 -10.61 5.68
N ASN A 124 11.64 -10.76 4.37
CA ASN A 124 12.03 -11.92 3.61
C ASN A 124 12.57 -11.51 2.23
N SER A 125 13.05 -12.46 1.43
CA SER A 125 13.52 -12.23 0.07
C SER A 125 12.39 -11.97 -0.93
N ALA A 126 11.17 -12.38 -0.59
CA ALA A 126 9.94 -12.16 -1.37
C ALA A 126 8.83 -11.59 -0.49
N GLY A 127 7.75 -11.12 -1.10
CA GLY A 127 6.55 -10.70 -0.38
C GLY A 127 5.64 -11.87 0.03
N ALA A 128 4.79 -11.63 1.03
CA ALA A 128 3.67 -12.49 1.40
C ALA A 128 2.35 -11.87 0.91
N GLY A 129 1.47 -12.72 0.39
CA GLY A 129 0.18 -12.38 -0.18
C GLY A 129 -0.98 -12.61 0.76
N TYR A 130 -1.73 -11.54 1.03
CA TYR A 130 -2.99 -11.56 1.77
C TYR A 130 -3.86 -10.36 1.34
N ALA A 131 -4.17 -10.32 0.06
CA ALA A 131 -4.94 -9.28 -0.60
C ALA A 131 -5.97 -9.89 -1.56
N SER A 132 -6.88 -9.07 -2.06
CA SER A 132 -7.74 -9.43 -3.19
C SER A 132 -7.86 -8.22 -4.10
N LEU A 133 -7.20 -8.27 -5.25
CA LEU A 133 -7.19 -7.18 -6.23
C LEU A 133 -8.60 -6.93 -6.78
N ALA A 134 -9.41 -7.98 -6.92
CA ALA A 134 -10.81 -7.86 -7.32
C ALA A 134 -11.63 -7.06 -6.30
N VAL A 135 -11.49 -7.36 -4.99
CA VAL A 135 -12.18 -6.62 -3.93
C VAL A 135 -11.64 -5.20 -3.80
N ALA A 136 -10.32 -5.03 -3.83
CA ALA A 136 -9.67 -3.73 -3.78
C ALA A 136 -10.15 -2.82 -4.92
N LYS A 137 -10.25 -3.35 -6.14
CA LYS A 137 -10.82 -2.65 -7.29
C LYS A 137 -12.28 -2.24 -7.06
N ALA A 138 -13.14 -3.18 -6.65
CA ALA A 138 -14.55 -2.90 -6.40
C ALA A 138 -14.73 -1.82 -5.32
N PHE A 139 -13.91 -1.86 -4.27
CA PHE A 139 -13.87 -0.85 -3.22
C PHE A 139 -13.49 0.54 -3.75
N LEU A 140 -12.49 0.65 -4.62
CA LEU A 140 -12.12 1.94 -5.20
C LEU A 140 -13.20 2.48 -6.13
N GLU A 141 -13.81 1.64 -6.96
CA GLU A 141 -14.91 2.01 -7.85
C GLU A 141 -16.13 2.50 -7.06
N GLU A 142 -16.51 1.80 -5.98
CA GLU A 142 -17.56 2.24 -5.05
C GLU A 142 -17.25 3.63 -4.46
N ASN A 143 -15.97 3.93 -4.23
CA ASN A 143 -15.53 5.18 -3.63
C ASN A 143 -15.17 6.28 -4.65
N GLY A 144 -15.53 6.09 -5.91
CA GLY A 144 -15.49 7.13 -6.94
C GLY A 144 -14.25 7.10 -7.84
N ALA A 145 -13.43 6.05 -7.77
CA ALA A 145 -12.34 5.89 -8.74
C ALA A 145 -12.92 5.66 -10.14
N ARG A 146 -12.45 6.43 -11.12
CA ARG A 146 -12.94 6.32 -12.51
C ARG A 146 -12.24 5.24 -13.32
N GLU A 147 -10.97 4.97 -13.00
CA GLU A 147 -10.14 4.03 -13.75
C GLU A 147 -9.21 3.29 -12.80
N VAL A 148 -9.43 1.97 -12.67
CA VAL A 148 -8.66 1.08 -11.81
C VAL A 148 -8.16 -0.12 -12.61
N THR A 149 -6.84 -0.25 -12.69
CA THR A 149 -6.14 -1.39 -13.27
C THR A 149 -5.53 -2.23 -12.15
N THR A 150 -5.59 -3.55 -12.27
CA THR A 150 -5.01 -4.49 -11.29
C THR A 150 -3.96 -5.35 -11.97
N ILE A 151 -2.82 -5.54 -11.31
CA ILE A 151 -1.72 -6.38 -11.81
C ILE A 151 -1.29 -7.32 -10.70
N ASN A 152 -1.42 -8.62 -10.96
CA ASN A 152 -0.74 -9.64 -10.18
C ASN A 152 0.52 -10.06 -10.97
N PRO A 153 1.74 -9.68 -10.53
CA PRO A 153 2.96 -9.93 -11.29
C PRO A 153 3.30 -11.43 -11.39
N ARG A 154 2.71 -12.28 -10.54
CA ARG A 154 2.88 -13.74 -10.65
C ARG A 154 2.01 -14.37 -11.74
N GLU A 155 0.85 -13.77 -12.00
CA GLU A 155 -0.05 -14.22 -13.06
C GLU A 155 0.29 -13.57 -14.41
N THR A 156 0.82 -12.35 -14.37
CA THR A 156 1.17 -11.56 -15.56
C THR A 156 2.60 -10.97 -15.46
N PRO A 157 3.66 -11.79 -15.57
CA PRO A 157 5.04 -11.34 -15.31
C PRO A 157 5.53 -10.17 -16.18
N ASN A 158 4.97 -10.02 -17.38
CA ASN A 158 5.33 -8.94 -18.30
C ASN A 158 4.51 -7.66 -18.10
N ALA A 159 3.50 -7.65 -17.23
CA ALA A 159 2.60 -6.51 -17.04
C ALA A 159 3.28 -5.28 -16.40
N LEU A 160 4.42 -5.47 -15.74
CA LEU A 160 5.24 -4.37 -15.23
C LEU A 160 6.01 -3.65 -16.36
N SER A 161 6.25 -4.34 -17.47
CA SER A 161 6.97 -3.76 -18.61
C SER A 161 6.12 -2.69 -19.27
N GLY A 162 6.71 -1.51 -19.49
CA GLY A 162 6.02 -0.38 -20.10
C GLY A 162 5.12 0.41 -19.15
N LEU A 163 4.80 -0.10 -17.95
CA LEU A 163 4.01 0.61 -16.96
C LEU A 163 4.64 1.98 -16.61
N SER A 164 3.79 2.99 -16.39
CA SER A 164 4.20 4.35 -16.05
C SER A 164 3.10 5.03 -15.26
N GLY A 165 3.49 5.83 -14.27
CA GLY A 165 2.63 6.74 -13.53
C GLY A 165 3.43 7.98 -13.13
N ASP A 166 2.78 8.95 -12.51
CA ASP A 166 3.45 10.15 -11.98
C ASP A 166 3.62 10.10 -10.45
N LEU A 167 3.00 9.12 -9.80
CA LEU A 167 3.26 8.73 -8.42
C LEU A 167 3.35 7.19 -8.33
N VAL A 168 4.44 6.68 -7.74
CA VAL A 168 4.55 5.28 -7.32
C VAL A 168 4.61 5.23 -5.81
N THR A 169 3.78 4.39 -5.18
CA THR A 169 3.79 4.16 -3.74
C THR A 169 4.11 2.70 -3.41
N SER A 170 4.72 2.51 -2.24
CA SER A 170 4.79 1.22 -1.57
C SER A 170 4.80 1.46 -0.07
N LEU A 171 3.63 1.29 0.56
CA LEU A 171 3.42 1.60 1.97
C LEU A 171 3.34 0.31 2.78
N ILE A 172 4.30 0.10 3.68
CA ILE A 172 4.48 -1.15 4.45
C ILE A 172 4.45 -2.40 3.53
N SER A 173 5.08 -2.33 2.35
CA SER A 173 5.19 -3.47 1.43
C SER A 173 6.60 -3.61 0.86
N CYS A 174 6.81 -3.37 -0.44
CA CYS A 174 8.11 -3.32 -1.11
C CYS A 174 9.01 -2.24 -0.46
N GLY A 175 10.22 -2.63 -0.05
CA GLY A 175 11.12 -1.82 0.77
C GLY A 175 10.95 -1.98 2.28
N PHE A 176 9.80 -2.52 2.75
CA PHE A 176 9.54 -2.79 4.17
C PHE A 176 9.55 -4.29 4.51
N HIS A 177 8.88 -5.12 3.72
CA HIS A 177 8.83 -6.58 3.88
C HIS A 177 9.84 -7.30 2.99
N TYR A 178 10.20 -6.73 1.84
CA TYR A 178 11.12 -7.34 0.87
C TYR A 178 11.88 -6.26 0.08
N PRO A 179 12.99 -6.60 -0.61
CA PRO A 179 13.79 -5.66 -1.40
C PRO A 179 13.03 -4.98 -2.55
N ILE A 180 13.51 -3.81 -3.00
CA ILE A 180 12.87 -3.06 -4.10
C ILE A 180 13.24 -3.51 -5.51
N GLY A 181 14.17 -4.47 -5.63
CA GLY A 181 14.85 -4.79 -6.90
C GLY A 181 13.92 -5.04 -8.10
N GLU A 182 12.83 -5.79 -7.90
CA GLU A 182 11.86 -6.09 -8.96
C GLU A 182 11.17 -4.83 -9.52
N TYR A 183 10.99 -3.81 -8.68
CA TYR A 183 10.25 -2.59 -9.00
C TYR A 183 11.15 -1.38 -9.29
N LEU A 184 12.47 -1.51 -9.09
CA LEU A 184 13.43 -0.43 -9.31
C LEU A 184 13.33 0.20 -10.72
N PRO A 185 13.19 -0.56 -11.83
CA PRO A 185 13.06 0.05 -13.15
C PRO A 185 11.84 0.99 -13.26
N LEU A 186 10.71 0.62 -12.66
CA LEU A 186 9.51 1.46 -12.61
C LEU A 186 9.73 2.71 -11.76
N MET A 187 10.37 2.57 -10.60
CA MET A 187 10.69 3.70 -9.70
C MET A 187 11.61 4.72 -10.39
N LEU A 188 12.71 4.26 -11.00
CA LEU A 188 13.65 5.13 -11.71
C LEU A 188 13.02 5.75 -12.97
N LYS A 189 12.17 5.02 -13.70
CA LYS A 189 11.42 5.58 -14.83
C LYS A 189 10.49 6.71 -14.37
N THR A 190 9.77 6.51 -13.27
CA THR A 190 8.87 7.50 -12.68
C THR A 190 9.62 8.77 -12.30
N ILE A 191 10.74 8.64 -11.58
CA ILE A 191 11.59 9.77 -11.19
C ILE A 191 12.15 10.48 -12.43
N ARG A 192 12.69 9.77 -13.42
CA ARG A 192 13.22 10.36 -14.66
C ARG A 192 12.17 11.10 -15.48
N ALA A 193 10.90 10.68 -15.43
CA ALA A 193 9.78 11.38 -16.05
C ALA A 193 9.30 12.61 -15.25
N GLY A 194 9.97 12.94 -14.13
CA GLY A 194 9.59 14.02 -13.24
C GLY A 194 8.45 13.67 -12.30
N GLY A 195 8.09 12.39 -12.16
CA GLY A 195 7.17 11.88 -11.15
C GLY A 195 7.83 11.73 -9.77
N VAL A 196 7.10 11.13 -8.84
CA VAL A 196 7.54 10.91 -7.45
C VAL A 196 7.37 9.45 -7.06
N VAL A 197 8.28 8.95 -6.23
CA VAL A 197 8.17 7.63 -5.60
C VAL A 197 8.10 7.81 -4.08
N ILE A 198 7.19 7.14 -3.38
CA ILE A 198 7.09 7.19 -1.92
C ILE A 198 7.14 5.77 -1.36
N LEU A 199 8.16 5.48 -0.57
CA LEU A 199 8.38 4.16 0.01
C LEU A 199 8.42 4.23 1.53
N ASP A 200 7.81 3.24 2.18
CA ASP A 200 8.20 2.86 3.53
C ASP A 200 9.41 1.92 3.48
N LEU A 201 10.56 2.40 3.94
CA LEU A 201 11.78 1.60 4.01
C LEU A 201 11.99 1.07 5.42
N ARG A 202 12.20 -0.24 5.56
CA ARG A 202 12.56 -0.84 6.85
C ARG A 202 13.87 -0.25 7.34
N THR A 203 13.95 0.16 8.60
CA THR A 203 15.12 0.86 9.17
C THR A 203 16.43 0.10 8.91
N ARG A 204 16.42 -1.24 9.00
CA ARG A 204 17.61 -2.05 8.73
C ARG A 204 18.02 -2.07 7.26
N TYR A 205 17.04 -2.07 6.35
CA TYR A 205 17.29 -2.06 4.91
C TYR A 205 17.83 -0.71 4.46
N PHE A 206 17.28 0.38 5.00
CA PHE A 206 17.81 1.72 4.74
C PHE A 206 19.25 1.92 5.27
N LYS A 207 19.61 1.30 6.41
CA LYS A 207 20.97 1.39 6.98
C LYS A 207 22.00 0.53 6.26
N ALA A 208 21.56 -0.54 5.62
CA ALA A 208 22.41 -1.47 4.87
C ALA A 208 21.71 -1.78 3.53
N PRO A 209 21.71 -0.81 2.59
CA PRO A 209 21.03 -0.97 1.32
C PRO A 209 21.70 -2.07 0.48
N ASP A 210 20.90 -2.78 -0.31
CA ASP A 210 21.43 -3.60 -1.40
C ASP A 210 21.74 -2.72 -2.63
N ALA A 211 22.16 -3.35 -3.73
CA ALA A 211 22.45 -2.63 -4.98
C ALA A 211 21.25 -1.83 -5.50
N ALA A 212 20.04 -2.37 -5.39
CA ALA A 212 18.85 -1.73 -5.94
C ALA A 212 18.45 -0.47 -5.14
N LEU A 213 18.45 -0.55 -3.80
CA LEU A 213 18.20 0.63 -2.98
C LEU A 213 19.35 1.64 -3.10
N THR A 214 20.60 1.19 -3.21
CA THR A 214 21.74 2.09 -3.46
C THR A 214 21.55 2.87 -4.75
N GLU A 215 21.18 2.19 -5.84
CA GLU A 215 20.94 2.84 -7.14
C GLU A 215 19.80 3.86 -7.05
N LEU A 216 18.69 3.54 -6.38
CA LEU A 216 17.59 4.50 -6.17
C LEU A 216 18.05 5.73 -5.37
N LEU A 217 18.83 5.53 -4.31
CA LEU A 217 19.35 6.62 -3.47
C LEU A 217 20.30 7.55 -4.25
N GLU A 218 21.18 6.99 -5.08
CA GLU A 218 22.14 7.77 -5.87
C GLU A 218 21.47 8.56 -7.02
N ASN A 219 20.33 8.07 -7.53
CA ASN A 219 19.64 8.66 -8.69
C ASN A 219 18.40 9.48 -8.31
N SER A 220 18.31 9.95 -7.08
CA SER A 220 17.19 10.76 -6.63
C SER A 220 17.57 11.72 -5.50
N ARG A 221 16.70 12.70 -5.26
CA ARG A 221 16.64 13.47 -4.02
C ARG A 221 15.70 12.78 -3.04
N GLN A 222 16.11 12.65 -1.78
CA GLN A 222 15.29 12.07 -0.72
C GLN A 222 14.72 13.13 0.23
N ILE A 223 13.43 12.99 0.57
CA ILE A 223 12.76 13.75 1.63
C ILE A 223 12.14 12.75 2.60
N THR A 224 12.56 12.78 3.86
CA THR A 224 11.93 11.94 4.90
C THR A 224 10.60 12.58 5.31
N LEU A 225 9.49 11.88 5.04
CA LEU A 225 8.14 12.32 5.41
C LEU A 225 7.79 11.96 6.85
N SER A 226 8.25 10.79 7.32
CA SER A 226 8.06 10.36 8.70
C SER A 226 9.12 9.32 9.11
N THR A 227 9.38 9.23 10.42
CA THR A 227 10.24 8.20 11.02
C THR A 227 9.49 7.51 12.14
N LEU A 228 9.36 6.19 12.04
CA LEU A 228 8.73 5.31 13.01
C LEU A 228 9.74 4.23 13.44
N PRO A 229 9.53 3.49 14.56
CA PRO A 229 10.55 2.61 15.13
C PRO A 229 11.18 1.60 14.16
N ARG A 230 10.41 1.09 13.19
CA ARG A 230 10.85 0.08 12.22
C ARG A 230 10.90 0.55 10.77
N ARG A 231 10.40 1.74 10.46
CA ARG A 231 10.32 2.26 9.09
C ARG A 231 10.61 3.74 9.01
N ARG A 232 11.10 4.16 7.85
CA ARG A 232 11.12 5.56 7.42
C ARG A 232 10.28 5.68 6.16
N ARG A 233 9.36 6.64 6.14
CA ARG A 233 8.65 6.99 4.91
C ARG A 233 9.47 8.03 4.17
N ILE A 234 9.90 7.69 2.97
CA ILE A 234 10.79 8.54 2.16
C ILE A 234 10.13 8.80 0.83
N LEU A 235 10.12 10.07 0.45
CA LEU A 235 9.78 10.54 -0.88
C LEU A 235 11.07 10.69 -1.69
N PHE A 236 11.07 10.13 -2.90
CA PHE A 236 12.13 10.19 -3.89
C PHE A 236 11.63 10.95 -5.12
N ALA A 237 12.41 11.94 -5.56
CA ALA A 237 12.13 12.74 -6.74
C ALA A 237 13.44 13.12 -7.44
N GLN A 238 13.38 13.84 -8.56
CA GLN A 238 14.58 14.48 -9.13
C GLN A 238 15.14 15.55 -8.19
#